data_AF-A0ABD5IWP5-F1
#
_entry.id   AF-A0ABD5IWP5-F1
#
_cell.length_a   1.000
_cell.length_b   1.000
_cell.length_c   1.000
_cell.angle_alpha   90.00
_cell.angle_beta   90.00
_cell.angle_gamma   90.00
#
_symmetry.space_group_name_H-M   'P 1'
#
loop_
_entity.id
_entity.type
_entity.pdbx_description
1 polymer ?
#
loop_
_entity_poly.entity_id
_entity_poly.type
_entity_poly.pdbx_seq_one_letter_code
_entity_poly.pdbx_strand_id
1 'polypeptide(L)'
;MNKFKLTIFAFIVGMCSFIIVFPYISDLINNYRTLKNPEVVTIKSGEYIVGDDIQQGIYDVEVISGKVKFMQRELSAKDRVLGVNLHNGEHVQIKGQGKVKLSPANFESIEMSKSGQYEIHHSGFYEIGLQLPEGEYVLSYKGKTDKEKPFVQILSSNNRNVLHTYDFHNKDIYKIPLKKGNILEINKFLFFESDDIVINLKPLY
;
A
#
# COMPACT_ATOMS: atom_id res chain seq x y z
N MET A 1 -44.11 -24.02 -22.71
CA MET A 1 -43.50 -24.71 -21.53
C MET A 1 -44.36 -24.42 -20.31
N ASN A 2 -44.79 -25.44 -19.56
CA ASN A 2 -45.67 -25.22 -18.39
C ASN A 2 -44.94 -24.36 -17.35
N LYS A 3 -45.61 -23.37 -16.73
CA LYS A 3 -45.00 -22.42 -15.79
C LYS A 3 -44.20 -23.14 -14.69
N PHE A 4 -44.71 -24.29 -14.24
CA PHE A 4 -44.03 -25.16 -13.26
C PHE A 4 -42.66 -25.70 -13.74
N LYS A 5 -42.55 -26.11 -15.01
CA LYS A 5 -41.29 -26.60 -15.60
C LYS A 5 -40.27 -25.48 -15.79
N LEU A 6 -40.73 -24.27 -16.12
CA LEU A 6 -39.89 -23.09 -16.24
C LEU A 6 -39.32 -22.68 -14.86
N THR A 7 -40.14 -22.73 -13.80
CA THR A 7 -39.69 -22.43 -12.43
C THR A 7 -38.63 -23.43 -11.96
N ILE A 8 -38.85 -24.73 -12.19
CA ILE A 8 -37.86 -25.77 -11.84
C ILE A 8 -36.56 -25.58 -12.63
N PHE A 9 -36.65 -25.29 -13.93
CA PHE A 9 -35.48 -25.05 -14.75
C PHE A 9 -34.68 -23.82 -14.28
N ALA A 10 -35.36 -22.71 -13.96
CA ALA A 10 -34.71 -21.52 -13.41
C ALA A 10 -34.05 -21.80 -12.05
N PHE A 11 -34.67 -22.62 -11.20
CA PHE A 11 -34.10 -23.03 -9.92
C PHE A 11 -32.83 -23.87 -10.11
N ILE A 12 -32.85 -24.85 -11.03
CA ILE A 12 -31.68 -25.68 -11.36
C ILE A 12 -30.54 -24.82 -11.93
N VAL A 13 -30.84 -23.92 -12.86
CA VAL A 13 -29.82 -23.01 -13.43
C VAL A 13 -29.24 -22.09 -12.36
N GLY A 14 -30.07 -21.55 -11.46
CA GLY A 14 -29.61 -20.75 -10.32
C GLY A 14 -28.71 -21.55 -9.37
N MET A 15 -29.09 -22.79 -9.04
CA MET A 15 -28.30 -23.66 -8.18
C MET A 15 -26.97 -24.07 -8.82
N CYS A 16 -26.96 -24.41 -10.10
CA CYS A 16 -25.73 -24.71 -10.84
C CYS A 16 -24.81 -23.49 -10.94
N SER A 17 -25.39 -22.30 -11.19
CA SER A 17 -24.62 -21.05 -11.22
C SER A 17 -24.01 -20.74 -9.86
N PHE A 18 -24.74 -20.99 -8.77
CA PHE A 18 -24.21 -20.85 -7.41
C PHE A 18 -23.06 -21.83 -7.15
N ILE A 19 -23.19 -23.11 -7.49
CA ILE A 19 -22.15 -24.12 -7.28
C ILE A 19 -20.86 -23.81 -8.08
N ILE A 20 -20.97 -23.25 -9.28
CA ILE A 20 -19.80 -22.96 -10.13
C ILE A 20 -19.16 -21.62 -9.77
N VAL A 21 -19.96 -20.58 -9.52
CA VAL A 21 -19.46 -19.21 -9.32
C VAL A 21 -19.05 -18.98 -7.86
N PHE A 22 -19.72 -19.62 -6.88
CA PHE A 22 -19.42 -19.40 -5.46
C PHE A 22 -17.99 -19.80 -5.05
N PRO A 23 -17.44 -20.97 -5.47
CA PRO A 23 -16.05 -21.32 -5.17
C PRO A 23 -15.07 -20.27 -5.71
N TYR A 24 -15.27 -19.82 -6.94
CA TYR A 24 -14.41 -18.81 -7.58
C TYR A 24 -14.45 -17.46 -6.86
N ILE A 25 -15.65 -16.99 -6.47
CA ILE A 25 -15.80 -15.78 -5.67
C ILE A 25 -15.18 -15.97 -4.28
N SER A 26 -15.37 -17.13 -3.66
CA SER A 26 -14.82 -17.42 -2.33
C SER A 26 -13.30 -17.47 -2.34
N ASP A 27 -12.68 -18.08 -3.36
CA ASP A 27 -11.23 -18.13 -3.53
C ASP A 27 -10.66 -16.73 -3.82
N LEU A 28 -11.35 -15.92 -4.62
CA LEU A 28 -10.97 -14.53 -4.86
C LEU A 28 -10.99 -13.70 -3.56
N ILE A 29 -12.05 -13.85 -2.75
CA ILE A 29 -12.20 -13.16 -1.46
C ILE A 29 -11.18 -13.67 -0.44
N ASN A 30 -10.93 -14.98 -0.40
CA ASN A 30 -9.96 -15.59 0.50
C ASN A 30 -8.54 -15.17 0.13
N ASN A 31 -8.19 -15.17 -1.15
CA ASN A 31 -6.89 -14.67 -1.64
C ASN A 31 -6.70 -13.17 -1.33
N TYR A 32 -7.76 -12.36 -1.45
CA TYR A 32 -7.71 -10.95 -1.04
C TYR A 32 -7.54 -10.78 0.47
N ARG A 33 -8.16 -11.66 1.28
CA ARG A 33 -8.00 -11.66 2.75
C ARG A 33 -6.63 -12.14 3.19
N THR A 34 -6.03 -13.14 2.55
CA THR A 34 -4.67 -13.62 2.84
C THR A 34 -3.62 -12.59 2.45
N LEU A 35 -3.83 -11.85 1.35
CA LEU A 35 -2.96 -10.74 0.97
C LEU A 35 -2.84 -9.65 2.05
N LYS A 36 -3.91 -9.43 2.82
CA LYS A 36 -3.94 -8.40 3.87
C LYS A 36 -3.52 -8.91 5.25
N ASN A 37 -3.40 -10.23 5.44
CA ASN A 37 -3.01 -10.82 6.72
C ASN A 37 -1.92 -11.90 6.55
N PRO A 38 -0.75 -11.55 5.98
CA PRO A 38 0.37 -12.49 5.96
C PRO A 38 0.91 -12.79 7.37
N GLU A 39 1.81 -13.76 7.50
CA GLU A 39 2.51 -13.98 8.77
C GLU A 39 3.58 -12.91 9.03
N VAL A 40 3.82 -12.60 10.30
CA VAL A 40 4.92 -11.71 10.69
C VAL A 40 6.24 -12.46 10.53
N VAL A 41 7.19 -11.86 9.81
CA VAL A 41 8.52 -12.45 9.61
C VAL A 41 9.63 -11.45 9.93
N THR A 42 10.75 -11.94 10.46
CA THR A 42 11.96 -11.16 10.67
C THR A 42 13.10 -11.72 9.85
N ILE A 43 13.63 -10.91 8.95
CA ILE A 43 14.65 -11.29 7.98
C ILE A 43 15.93 -10.45 8.14
N LYS A 44 17.05 -11.00 7.67
CA LYS A 44 18.38 -10.38 7.73
C LYS A 44 18.87 -10.13 6.31
N SER A 45 20.14 -9.76 6.16
CA SER A 45 20.76 -9.74 4.83
C SER A 45 20.67 -11.10 4.17
N GLY A 46 20.24 -11.11 2.92
CA GLY A 46 19.96 -12.31 2.16
C GLY A 46 19.13 -12.01 0.91
N GLU A 47 18.84 -13.05 0.16
CA GLU A 47 17.89 -13.04 -0.94
C GLU A 47 16.76 -14.00 -0.57
N TYR A 48 15.54 -13.55 -0.77
CA TYR A 48 14.32 -14.26 -0.39
C TYR A 48 13.35 -14.27 -1.56
N ILE A 49 12.69 -15.40 -1.80
CA ILE A 49 11.67 -15.53 -2.83
C ILE A 49 10.30 -15.49 -2.16
N VAL A 50 9.45 -14.55 -2.58
CA VAL A 50 8.08 -14.43 -2.08
C VAL A 50 7.26 -15.63 -2.59
N GLY A 51 6.54 -16.30 -1.70
CA GLY A 51 5.86 -17.58 -1.94
C GLY A 51 6.60 -18.76 -1.32
N ASP A 52 7.94 -18.70 -1.30
CA ASP A 52 8.79 -19.77 -0.80
C ASP A 52 9.36 -19.43 0.59
N ASP A 53 10.04 -18.29 0.70
CA ASP A 53 10.70 -17.84 1.94
C ASP A 53 9.86 -16.83 2.74
N ILE A 54 9.04 -16.03 2.06
CA ILE A 54 8.18 -14.99 2.64
C ILE A 54 6.79 -15.15 2.02
N GLN A 55 5.73 -15.18 2.82
CA GLN A 55 4.38 -15.29 2.28
C GLN A 55 4.04 -14.09 1.37
N GLN A 56 3.29 -14.32 0.30
CA GLN A 56 2.71 -13.22 -0.48
C GLN A 56 1.79 -12.35 0.39
N GLY A 57 1.88 -11.02 0.27
CA GLY A 57 1.01 -10.12 1.01
C GLY A 57 1.46 -8.67 1.03
N ILE A 58 0.69 -7.84 1.75
CA ILE A 58 0.96 -6.43 1.97
C ILE A 58 1.52 -6.25 3.38
N TYR A 59 2.70 -5.66 3.46
CA TYR A 59 3.48 -5.56 4.69
C TYR A 59 3.81 -4.12 5.05
N ASP A 60 3.78 -3.83 6.35
CA ASP A 60 4.54 -2.74 6.93
C ASP A 60 5.95 -3.24 7.26
N VAL A 61 6.94 -2.55 6.68
CA VAL A 61 8.36 -2.85 6.82
C VAL A 61 8.93 -1.97 7.92
N GLU A 62 9.65 -2.57 8.87
CA GLU A 62 10.33 -1.86 9.96
C GLU A 62 11.76 -2.38 10.12
N VAL A 63 12.75 -1.49 10.18
CA VAL A 63 14.11 -1.90 10.55
C VAL A 63 14.24 -1.96 12.06
N ILE A 64 14.31 -3.17 12.61
CA ILE A 64 14.46 -3.38 14.06
C ILE A 64 15.83 -2.93 14.56
N SER A 65 16.88 -3.14 13.75
CA SER A 65 18.26 -2.84 14.14
C SER A 65 19.18 -2.70 12.95
N GLY A 66 20.24 -1.90 13.10
CA GLY A 66 21.29 -1.74 12.10
C GLY A 66 20.89 -0.85 10.93
N LYS A 67 21.55 -1.07 9.79
CA LYS A 67 21.29 -0.38 8.52
C LYS A 67 21.21 -1.38 7.40
N VAL A 68 20.18 -1.27 6.60
CA VAL A 68 19.89 -2.20 5.51
C VAL A 68 19.55 -1.45 4.24
N LYS A 69 19.73 -2.13 3.10
CA LYS A 69 19.15 -1.75 1.82
C LYS A 69 18.06 -2.77 1.49
N PHE A 70 16.81 -2.36 1.61
CA PHE A 70 15.62 -3.15 1.33
C PHE A 70 14.99 -2.66 0.02
N MET A 71 14.89 -3.52 -1.00
CA MET A 71 14.35 -3.16 -2.33
C MET A 71 14.93 -1.85 -2.89
N GLN A 72 16.25 -1.72 -2.86
CA GLN A 72 17.02 -0.53 -3.26
C GLN A 72 16.89 0.72 -2.37
N ARG A 73 16.06 0.70 -1.33
CA ARG A 73 15.95 1.78 -0.35
C ARG A 73 16.83 1.53 0.87
N GLU A 74 17.65 2.52 1.21
CA GLU A 74 18.45 2.56 2.43
C GLU A 74 17.56 2.92 3.62
N LEU A 75 17.58 2.07 4.64
CA LEU A 75 16.80 2.20 5.86
C LEU A 75 17.71 1.95 7.07
N SER A 76 17.55 2.78 8.10
CA SER A 76 18.20 2.68 9.40
C SER A 76 17.22 2.22 10.47
N ALA A 77 17.73 1.82 11.64
CA ALA A 77 16.91 1.38 12.75
C ALA A 77 15.77 2.38 13.05
N LYS A 78 14.55 1.85 13.22
CA LYS A 78 13.26 2.55 13.37
C LYS A 78 12.64 3.12 12.10
N ASP A 79 13.35 3.14 10.98
CA ASP A 79 12.75 3.52 9.70
C ASP A 79 11.65 2.52 9.33
N ARG A 80 10.59 3.05 8.71
CA ARG A 80 9.43 2.29 8.27
C ARG A 80 9.06 2.60 6.83
N VAL A 81 8.55 1.60 6.12
CA VAL A 81 7.87 1.77 4.83
C VAL A 81 6.55 1.02 4.90
N LEU A 82 5.43 1.72 4.67
CA LEU A 82 4.10 1.16 4.91
C LEU A 82 3.47 0.58 3.65
N GLY A 83 2.66 -0.46 3.80
CA GLY A 83 1.83 -1.00 2.71
C GLY A 83 2.60 -1.58 1.51
N VAL A 84 3.82 -2.08 1.72
CA VAL A 84 4.65 -2.70 0.67
C VAL A 84 4.00 -4.00 0.21
N ASN A 85 3.62 -4.07 -1.05
CA ASN A 85 3.00 -5.26 -1.63
C ASN A 85 4.08 -6.18 -2.20
N LEU A 86 4.13 -7.41 -1.70
CA LEU A 86 5.04 -8.45 -2.15
C LEU A 86 4.25 -9.51 -2.92
N HIS A 87 4.56 -9.66 -4.20
CA HIS A 87 3.89 -10.59 -5.11
C HIS A 87 4.63 -11.93 -5.18
N ASN A 88 3.89 -13.02 -5.38
CA ASN A 88 4.46 -14.35 -5.51
C ASN A 88 5.52 -14.41 -6.64
N GLY A 89 6.67 -15.00 -6.35
CA GLY A 89 7.83 -15.08 -7.24
C GLY A 89 8.73 -13.84 -7.25
N GLU A 90 8.41 -12.78 -6.50
CA GLU A 90 9.31 -11.63 -6.37
C GLU A 90 10.56 -11.97 -5.55
N HIS A 91 11.70 -11.43 -5.97
CA HIS A 91 12.96 -11.55 -5.25
C HIS A 91 13.16 -10.34 -4.34
N VAL A 92 13.12 -10.57 -3.03
CA VAL A 92 13.38 -9.56 -2.00
C VAL A 92 14.85 -9.67 -1.59
N GLN A 93 15.65 -8.71 -2.05
CA GLN A 93 17.06 -8.61 -1.67
C GLN A 93 17.25 -7.63 -0.50
N ILE A 94 17.94 -8.10 0.53
CA ILE A 94 18.36 -7.30 1.69
C ILE A 94 19.88 -7.31 1.78
N LYS A 95 20.48 -6.11 1.73
CA LYS A 95 21.93 -5.91 1.93
C LYS A 95 22.20 -5.12 3.20
N GLY A 96 23.39 -5.28 3.76
CA GLY A 96 23.85 -4.53 4.93
C GLY A 96 23.81 -5.33 6.22
N GLN A 97 23.98 -4.64 7.35
CA GLN A 97 24.03 -5.25 8.67
C GLN A 97 22.83 -4.77 9.48
N GLY A 98 21.82 -5.63 9.60
CA GLY A 98 20.60 -5.28 10.32
C GLY A 98 19.54 -6.38 10.28
N LYS A 99 18.37 -6.07 10.83
CA LYS A 99 17.18 -6.92 10.83
C LYS A 99 15.97 -6.11 10.39
N VAL A 100 15.19 -6.68 9.49
CA VAL A 100 13.93 -6.11 9.00
C VAL A 100 12.79 -6.97 9.50
N LYS A 101 11.77 -6.35 10.08
CA LYS A 101 10.49 -6.94 10.39
C LYS A 101 9.53 -6.64 9.24
N LEU A 102 8.87 -7.66 8.73
CA LEU A 102 7.71 -7.54 7.87
C LEU A 102 6.51 -7.95 8.72
N SER A 103 5.58 -7.03 8.94
CA SER A 103 4.30 -7.31 9.62
C SER A 103 3.16 -7.04 8.64
N PRO A 104 2.00 -7.71 8.75
CA PRO A 104 0.82 -7.34 7.99
C PRO A 104 0.56 -5.84 8.06
N ALA A 105 0.30 -5.23 6.90
CA ALA A 105 -0.07 -3.83 6.86
C ALA A 105 -1.37 -3.62 7.65
N ASN A 106 -1.33 -2.73 8.63
CA ASN A 106 -2.48 -2.48 9.50
C ASN A 106 -3.56 -1.60 8.84
N PHE A 107 -3.18 -0.86 7.79
CA PHE A 107 -4.01 0.16 7.13
C PHE A 107 -4.67 1.11 8.14
N GLU A 108 -3.94 1.50 9.18
CA GLU A 108 -4.45 2.41 10.20
C GLU A 108 -4.87 3.75 9.58
N SER A 109 -6.04 4.24 10.03
CA SER A 109 -6.56 5.53 9.62
C SER A 109 -5.64 6.64 10.13
N ILE A 110 -5.28 7.56 9.23
CA ILE A 110 -4.46 8.72 9.57
C ILE A 110 -5.39 9.76 10.17
N GLU A 111 -5.18 10.08 11.45
CA GLU A 111 -5.95 11.11 12.11
C GLU A 111 -5.62 12.50 11.56
N MET A 112 -6.66 13.30 11.35
CA MET A 112 -6.48 14.70 10.99
C MET A 112 -5.93 15.46 12.20
N SER A 113 -4.83 16.19 11.99
CA SER A 113 -4.25 17.03 13.03
C SER A 113 -5.20 18.17 13.44
N LYS A 114 -4.93 18.78 14.60
CA LYS A 114 -5.70 19.94 15.11
C LYS A 114 -5.68 21.14 14.17
N SER A 115 -4.70 21.25 13.27
CA SER A 115 -4.61 22.32 12.26
C SER A 115 -5.45 22.03 11.01
N GLY A 116 -6.17 20.91 10.96
CA GLY A 116 -7.06 20.55 9.84
C GLY A 116 -6.30 20.00 8.63
N GLN A 117 -5.18 19.31 8.85
CA GLN A 117 -4.41 18.64 7.80
C GLN A 117 -4.03 17.23 8.23
N TYR A 118 -3.83 16.33 7.27
CA TYR A 118 -3.23 15.02 7.50
C TYR A 118 -1.71 15.12 7.33
N GLU A 119 -0.97 14.53 8.27
CA GLU A 119 0.49 14.50 8.27
C GLU A 119 0.95 13.07 8.04
N ILE A 120 1.76 12.87 7.01
CA ILE A 120 2.26 11.55 6.61
C ILE A 120 3.76 11.51 6.86
N HIS A 121 4.14 10.69 7.84
CA HIS A 121 5.50 10.61 8.36
C HIS A 121 6.34 9.50 7.73
N HIS A 122 5.75 8.57 7.00
CA HIS A 122 6.47 7.42 6.43
C HIS A 122 6.26 7.33 4.93
N SER A 123 7.29 6.91 4.19
CA SER A 123 7.09 6.48 2.80
C SER A 123 6.21 5.23 2.77
N GLY A 124 5.51 5.01 1.67
CA GLY A 124 4.66 3.83 1.55
C GLY A 124 3.48 4.00 0.60
N PHE A 125 2.56 3.05 0.70
CA PHE A 125 1.38 2.93 -0.14
C PHE A 125 0.13 3.03 0.74
N TYR A 126 -0.64 4.11 0.59
CA TYR A 126 -1.78 4.42 1.44
C TYR A 126 -3.10 4.17 0.70
N GLU A 127 -3.98 3.33 1.26
CA GLU A 127 -5.28 3.01 0.65
C GLU A 127 -6.31 4.13 0.92
N ILE A 128 -6.76 4.82 -0.14
CA ILE A 128 -7.77 5.87 -0.03
C ILE A 128 -9.15 5.26 0.24
N GLY A 129 -9.84 5.83 1.22
CA GLY A 129 -11.09 5.34 1.79
C GLY A 129 -10.89 4.42 3.00
N LEU A 130 -9.68 3.94 3.27
CA LEU A 130 -9.32 3.25 4.52
C LEU A 130 -8.46 4.14 5.41
N GLN A 131 -7.33 4.61 4.87
CA GLN A 131 -6.35 5.37 5.65
C GLN A 131 -6.59 6.87 5.60
N LEU A 132 -7.06 7.37 4.45
CA LEU A 132 -7.39 8.76 4.21
C LEU A 132 -8.78 8.84 3.56
N PRO A 133 -9.65 9.80 3.92
CA PRO A 133 -10.93 9.93 3.25
C PRO A 133 -10.76 10.37 1.79
N GLU A 134 -11.74 10.03 0.96
CA GLU A 134 -11.78 10.57 -0.41
C GLU A 134 -12.06 12.07 -0.40
N GLY A 135 -11.53 12.81 -1.38
CA GLY A 135 -11.71 14.24 -1.48
C GLY A 135 -10.66 14.95 -2.31
N GLU A 136 -10.77 16.27 -2.36
CA GLU A 136 -9.80 17.16 -3.00
C GLU A 136 -8.86 17.75 -1.95
N TYR A 137 -7.56 17.67 -2.20
CA TYR A 137 -6.53 18.06 -1.24
C TYR A 137 -5.53 19.03 -1.83
N VAL A 138 -4.97 19.88 -0.97
CA VAL A 138 -3.70 20.55 -1.21
C VAL A 138 -2.59 19.67 -0.68
N LEU A 139 -1.77 19.15 -1.59
CA LEU A 139 -0.57 18.38 -1.32
C LEU A 139 0.63 19.32 -1.21
N SER A 140 1.34 19.24 -0.10
CA SER A 140 2.58 19.96 0.18
C SER A 140 3.50 19.10 1.04
N TYR A 141 4.72 19.57 1.33
CA TYR A 141 5.62 18.90 2.26
C TYR A 141 6.38 19.91 3.10
N LYS A 142 6.92 19.45 4.23
CA LYS A 142 7.89 20.17 5.05
C LYS A 142 9.15 19.32 5.09
N GLY A 143 10.30 19.91 4.74
CA GLY A 143 11.62 19.29 4.80
C GLY A 143 12.62 20.21 5.48
N LYS A 144 13.77 19.69 5.92
CA LYS A 144 14.86 20.54 6.46
C LYS A 144 15.67 21.23 5.37
N THR A 145 15.72 20.67 4.16
CA THR A 145 16.55 21.18 3.07
C THR A 145 15.78 21.21 1.75
N ASP A 146 16.10 22.19 0.88
CA ASP A 146 15.50 22.29 -0.45
C ASP A 146 15.93 21.18 -1.43
N LYS A 147 16.94 20.38 -1.04
CA LYS A 147 17.47 19.27 -1.86
C LYS A 147 16.66 17.99 -1.70
N GLU A 148 15.91 17.90 -0.61
CA GLU A 148 15.08 16.75 -0.26
C GLU A 148 13.67 16.95 -0.81
N LYS A 149 13.50 16.67 -2.10
CA LYS A 149 12.20 16.78 -2.76
C LYS A 149 11.52 15.42 -2.81
N PRO A 150 10.35 15.27 -2.18
CA PRO A 150 9.59 14.05 -2.25
C PRO A 150 8.95 13.88 -3.62
N PHE A 151 8.45 12.68 -3.85
CA PHE A 151 7.71 12.30 -5.04
C PHE A 151 6.47 11.52 -4.63
N VAL A 152 5.33 11.87 -5.22
CA VAL A 152 4.03 11.30 -4.85
C VAL A 152 3.30 10.84 -6.10
N GLN A 153 2.66 9.67 -6.05
CA GLN A 153 1.84 9.14 -7.14
C GLN A 153 0.47 8.72 -6.65
N ILE A 154 -0.49 8.77 -7.57
CA ILE A 154 -1.80 8.14 -7.40
C ILE A 154 -1.82 6.93 -8.31
N LEU A 155 -2.01 5.75 -7.72
CA LEU A 155 -2.09 4.48 -8.43
C LEU A 155 -3.53 3.96 -8.41
N SER A 156 -3.90 3.25 -9.46
CA SER A 156 -5.13 2.45 -9.51
C SER A 156 -5.04 1.26 -8.55
N SER A 157 -6.08 0.96 -7.75
CA SER A 157 -6.10 -0.26 -6.91
C SER A 157 -5.94 -1.54 -7.72
N ASN A 158 -6.51 -1.57 -8.93
CA ASN A 158 -6.77 -2.83 -9.62
C ASN A 158 -5.51 -3.41 -10.24
N ASN A 159 -4.60 -2.54 -10.69
CA ASN A 159 -3.39 -2.92 -11.42
C ASN A 159 -2.16 -2.10 -11.05
N ARG A 160 -2.27 -1.20 -10.05
CA ARG A 160 -1.22 -0.26 -9.64
C ARG A 160 -0.65 0.61 -10.77
N ASN A 161 -1.39 0.76 -11.88
CA ASN A 161 -1.00 1.70 -12.92
C ASN A 161 -0.97 3.12 -12.35
N VAL A 162 0.09 3.84 -12.68
CA VAL A 162 0.23 5.27 -12.35
C VAL A 162 -0.85 6.05 -13.08
N LEU A 163 -1.72 6.69 -12.31
CA LEU A 163 -2.76 7.60 -12.82
C LEU A 163 -2.21 9.03 -12.89
N HIS A 164 -1.55 9.45 -11.82
CA HIS A 164 -0.94 10.78 -11.71
C HIS A 164 0.37 10.73 -10.93
N THR A 165 1.24 11.68 -11.25
CA THR A 165 2.55 11.85 -10.64
C THR A 165 2.73 13.31 -10.24
N TYR A 166 3.23 13.53 -9.03
CA TYR A 166 3.50 14.85 -8.45
C TYR A 166 4.95 14.87 -7.94
N ASP A 167 5.78 15.64 -8.63
CA ASP A 167 7.22 15.73 -8.38
C ASP A 167 7.57 17.12 -7.82
N PHE A 168 7.95 17.15 -6.54
CA PHE A 168 8.25 18.39 -5.83
C PHE A 168 9.56 19.07 -6.26
N HIS A 169 10.35 18.47 -7.17
CA HIS A 169 11.41 19.20 -7.86
C HIS A 169 10.87 20.32 -8.76
N ASN A 170 9.63 20.19 -9.26
CA ASN A 170 9.06 21.12 -10.24
C ASN A 170 8.15 22.17 -9.60
N LYS A 171 7.57 21.88 -8.43
CA LYS A 171 6.61 22.75 -7.75
C LYS A 171 6.45 22.35 -6.29
N ASP A 172 6.25 23.32 -5.40
CA ASP A 172 6.14 23.03 -3.96
C ASP A 172 4.72 22.66 -3.48
N ILE A 173 3.68 22.87 -4.30
CA ILE A 173 2.28 22.64 -3.91
C ILE A 173 1.45 22.12 -5.09
N TYR A 174 0.65 21.08 -4.86
CA TYR A 174 -0.28 20.51 -5.84
C TYR A 174 -1.71 20.47 -5.31
N LYS A 175 -2.69 20.55 -6.21
CA LYS A 175 -4.08 20.15 -5.92
C LYS A 175 -4.25 18.73 -6.44
N ILE A 176 -4.68 17.81 -5.59
CA ILE A 176 -4.78 16.40 -5.93
C ILE A 176 -6.18 15.84 -5.60
N PRO A 177 -6.80 15.08 -6.52
CA PRO A 177 -8.03 14.35 -6.26
C PRO A 177 -7.71 12.96 -5.70
N LEU A 178 -8.10 12.67 -4.46
CA LEU A 178 -7.98 11.34 -3.87
C LEU A 178 -9.33 10.63 -3.93
N LYS A 179 -9.43 9.58 -4.77
CA LYS A 179 -10.65 8.79 -4.95
C LYS A 179 -10.58 7.50 -4.15
N LYS A 180 -11.69 7.09 -3.53
CA LYS A 180 -11.78 5.81 -2.82
C LYS A 180 -11.34 4.64 -3.70
N GLY A 181 -10.54 3.74 -3.13
CA GLY A 181 -9.95 2.61 -3.82
C GLY A 181 -8.60 2.93 -4.48
N ASN A 182 -8.28 4.18 -4.80
CA ASN A 182 -6.93 4.49 -5.27
C ASN A 182 -5.89 4.29 -4.14
N ILE A 183 -4.64 4.18 -4.55
CA ILE A 183 -3.49 4.13 -3.65
C ILE A 183 -2.71 5.42 -3.82
N LEU A 184 -2.41 6.09 -2.71
CA LEU A 184 -1.46 7.20 -2.66
C LEU A 184 -0.09 6.64 -2.33
N GLU A 185 0.81 6.63 -3.30
CA GLU A 185 2.21 6.27 -3.09
C GLU A 185 3.00 7.52 -2.70
N ILE A 186 3.73 7.43 -1.59
CA ILE A 186 4.59 8.49 -1.09
C ILE A 186 6.01 7.96 -1.01
N ASN A 187 6.91 8.65 -1.72
CA ASN A 187 8.34 8.46 -1.61
C ASN A 187 8.93 9.76 -1.06
N LYS A 188 9.28 9.80 0.23
CA LYS A 188 9.89 11.00 0.84
C LYS A 188 11.24 11.33 0.21
N PHE A 189 11.99 10.29 -0.18
CA PHE A 189 13.15 10.39 -1.04
C PHE A 189 13.30 9.12 -1.88
N LEU A 190 14.02 9.21 -3.00
CA LEU A 190 14.10 8.10 -3.96
C LEU A 190 14.81 6.86 -3.37
N PHE A 191 15.88 7.07 -2.61
CA PHE A 191 16.77 5.99 -2.16
C PHE A 191 16.90 5.83 -0.65
N PHE A 192 16.35 6.72 0.18
CA PHE A 192 16.43 6.59 1.63
C PHE A 192 15.15 7.08 2.29
N GLU A 193 14.93 6.66 3.53
CA GLU A 193 13.88 7.22 4.38
C GLU A 193 14.44 8.39 5.20
N SER A 194 13.66 9.47 5.34
CA SER A 194 14.07 10.67 6.09
C SER A 194 12.99 11.07 7.09
N ASP A 195 13.35 11.14 8.38
CA ASP A 195 12.47 11.64 9.44
C ASP A 195 12.18 13.14 9.32
N ASP A 196 12.97 13.85 8.51
CA ASP A 196 12.89 15.30 8.38
C ASP A 196 11.83 15.76 7.36
N ILE A 197 11.28 14.82 6.58
CA ILE A 197 10.27 15.08 5.56
C ILE A 197 8.90 14.63 6.07
N VAL A 198 7.94 15.56 6.07
CA VAL A 198 6.53 15.27 6.36
C VAL A 198 5.69 15.72 5.17
N ILE A 199 4.89 14.80 4.61
CA ILE A 199 3.92 15.15 3.58
C ILE A 199 2.64 15.64 4.25
N ASN A 200 2.12 16.78 3.78
CA ASN A 200 0.91 17.38 4.31
C ASN A 200 -0.19 17.33 3.25
N LEU A 201 -1.35 16.84 3.64
CA LEU A 201 -2.58 16.86 2.84
C LEU A 201 -3.62 17.70 3.57
N LYS A 202 -3.95 18.86 3.02
CA LYS A 202 -5.00 19.73 3.55
C LYS A 202 -6.27 19.58 2.72
N PRO A 203 -7.41 19.13 3.29
CA PRO A 203 -8.69 19.11 2.59
C PRO A 203 -9.06 20.50 2.06
N LEU A 204 -9.64 20.56 0.86
CA LEU A 204 -10.12 21.81 0.28
C LEU A 204 -11.54 22.18 0.73
N TYR A 205 -12.33 21.23 1.21
CA TYR A 205 -13.72 21.40 1.64
C TYR A 205 -14.07 20.46 2.80
#